data_AF-A0A940CPE0-F1
#
_entry.id   AF-A0A940CPE0-F1
#
_cell.length_a   1.000
_cell.length_b   1.000
_cell.length_c   1.000
_cell.angle_alpha   90.00
_cell.angle_beta   90.00
_cell.angle_gamma   90.00
#
_symmetry.space_group_name_H-M   'P 1'
#
loop_
_entity.id
_entity.type
_entity.pdbx_description
1 polymer ?
#
loop_
_entity_poly.entity_id
_entity_poly.type
_entity_poly.pdbx_seq_one_letter_code
_entity_poly.pdbx_strand_id
1 'polypeptide(L)'
;LNFILRRKHHEPLSYIIKRKEFWSLGFNVNHNVLIPRPETEIIVEQVIRRFKDKGSLNILDIGTGSGCILLSILKELRNSYGTGIDKESKLLL
;
A
#
# COMPACT_ATOMS: atom_id res chain seq x y z
N LEU A 1 -2.33 13.48 -25.61
CA LEU A 1 -3.26 14.52 -25.10
C LEU A 1 -4.13 14.07 -23.92
N ASN A 2 -4.65 12.84 -23.88
CA ASN A 2 -5.63 12.38 -22.87
C ASN A 2 -5.19 12.58 -21.40
N PHE A 3 -3.94 12.22 -21.04
CA PHE A 3 -3.46 12.36 -19.66
C PHE A 3 -3.36 13.80 -19.16
N ILE A 4 -3.03 14.75 -20.04
CA ILE A 4 -2.94 16.18 -19.69
C ILE A 4 -4.35 16.72 -19.38
N LEU A 5 -5.36 16.33 -20.17
CA LEU A 5 -6.74 16.72 -19.92
C LEU A 5 -7.25 16.17 -18.58
N ARG A 6 -7.01 14.87 -18.30
CA ARG A 6 -7.33 14.26 -17.00
C ARG A 6 -6.68 15.01 -15.84
N ARG A 7 -5.39 15.34 -15.96
CA ARG A 7 -4.66 16.09 -14.92
C ARG A 7 -5.16 17.53 -14.76
N LYS A 8 -5.58 18.18 -15.85
CA LYS A 8 -6.23 19.50 -15.83
C LYS A 8 -7.55 19.47 -15.06
N HIS A 9 -8.27 18.36 -15.08
CA HIS A 9 -9.47 18.12 -14.27
C HIS A 9 -9.16 17.69 -12.82
N HIS A 10 -7.95 17.95 -12.33
CA HIS A 10 -7.51 17.61 -10.98
C HIS A 10 -7.53 16.12 -10.63
N GLU A 11 -7.61 15.23 -11.63
CA GLU A 11 -7.46 13.81 -11.39
C GLU A 11 -6.05 13.54 -10.84
N PRO A 12 -5.92 12.82 -9.70
CA PRO A 12 -4.62 12.49 -9.14
C PRO A 12 -3.73 11.78 -10.14
N LEU A 13 -2.46 12.20 -10.24
CA LEU A 13 -1.51 11.63 -11.20
C LEU A 13 -1.42 10.10 -11.06
N SER A 14 -1.42 9.59 -9.83
CA SER A 14 -1.35 8.15 -9.54
C SER A 14 -2.52 7.36 -10.15
N TYR A 15 -3.73 7.93 -10.24
CA TYR A 15 -4.86 7.28 -10.92
C TYR A 15 -4.74 7.39 -12.46
N ILE A 16 -4.13 8.47 -12.96
CA ILE A 16 -3.84 8.62 -14.39
C ILE A 16 -2.86 7.54 -14.86
N ILE A 17 -1.76 7.36 -14.13
CA ILE A 17 -0.71 6.37 -14.43
C ILE A 17 -0.98 4.98 -13.83
N LYS A 18 -2.07 4.84 -13.05
CA LYS A 18 -2.50 3.61 -12.35
C LYS A 18 -1.45 3.01 -11.40
N ARG A 19 -0.51 3.81 -10.91
CA ARG A 19 0.62 3.36 -10.09
C ARG A 19 0.99 4.38 -9.03
N LYS A 20 1.42 3.89 -7.87
CA LYS A 20 2.02 4.68 -6.80
C LYS A 20 3.15 3.90 -6.16
N GLU A 21 4.29 4.57 -5.95
CA GLU A 21 5.38 4.02 -5.16
C GLU A 21 5.12 4.23 -3.67
N PHE A 22 5.45 3.21 -2.87
CA PHE A 22 5.40 3.19 -1.41
C PHE A 22 6.44 2.17 -0.91
N TRP A 23 7.30 2.52 0.04
CA TRP A 23 8.35 1.65 0.58
C TRP A 23 9.26 0.99 -0.50
N SER A 24 9.63 1.78 -1.51
CA SER A 24 10.36 1.32 -2.71
C SER A 24 9.69 0.15 -3.45
N LEU A 25 8.38 -0.02 -3.28
CA LEU A 25 7.53 -0.96 -3.99
C LEU A 25 6.53 -0.19 -4.86
N GLY A 26 6.24 -0.72 -6.04
CA GLY A 26 5.21 -0.18 -6.91
C GLY A 26 3.87 -0.87 -6.68
N PHE A 27 2.85 -0.11 -6.33
CA PHE A 27 1.48 -0.58 -6.16
C PHE A 27 0.57 -0.07 -7.27
N ASN A 28 -0.33 -0.92 -7.72
CA ASN A 28 -1.42 -0.49 -8.60
C ASN A 28 -2.42 0.31 -7.79
N VAL A 29 -2.92 1.41 -8.37
CA VAL A 29 -3.95 2.23 -7.76
C VAL A 29 -5.04 2.60 -8.75
N ASN A 30 -6.27 2.71 -8.27
CA ASN A 30 -7.44 3.16 -9.00
C ASN A 30 -8.39 3.89 -8.02
N HIS A 31 -9.55 4.32 -8.52
CA HIS A 31 -10.55 5.04 -7.73
C HIS A 31 -11.19 4.24 -6.59
N ASN A 32 -10.97 2.92 -6.52
CA ASN A 32 -11.51 2.07 -5.46
C ASN A 32 -10.55 1.90 -4.27
N VAL A 33 -9.31 2.38 -4.37
CA VAL A 33 -8.31 2.29 -3.30
C VAL A 33 -7.79 3.68 -2.94
N LEU A 34 -7.46 3.89 -1.66
CA LEU A 34 -6.76 5.10 -1.26
C LEU A 34 -5.34 5.09 -1.84
N ILE A 35 -4.92 6.20 -2.45
CA ILE A 35 -3.53 6.36 -2.91
C ILE A 35 -2.59 6.28 -1.69
N PRO A 36 -1.60 5.35 -1.68
CA PRO A 36 -0.60 5.27 -0.62
C PRO A 36 0.06 6.62 -0.34
N ARG A 37 0.14 6.98 0.94
CA ARG A 37 0.68 8.26 1.42
C ARG A 37 2.07 8.05 2.04
N PRO A 38 3.05 8.93 1.78
CA PRO A 38 4.39 8.80 2.36
C PRO A 38 4.37 8.73 3.89
N GLU A 39 3.46 9.46 4.54
CA GLU A 39 3.34 9.49 6.00
C GLU A 39 2.95 8.11 6.57
N THR A 40 2.25 7.28 5.77
CA THR A 40 1.89 5.91 6.13
C THR A 40 3.11 4.99 6.20
N GLU A 41 4.25 5.34 5.57
CA GLU A 41 5.50 4.58 5.68
C GLU A 41 6.06 4.56 7.11
N ILE A 42 5.72 5.56 7.93
CA ILE A 42 6.09 5.61 9.34
C ILE A 42 5.56 4.36 10.07
N ILE A 43 4.36 3.87 9.74
CA ILE A 43 3.79 2.66 10.35
C ILE A 43 4.66 1.44 10.03
N VAL A 44 5.07 1.30 8.77
CA VAL A 44 5.93 0.19 8.31
C VAL A 44 7.27 0.23 9.04
N GLU A 45 7.90 1.42 9.10
CA GLU A 45 9.16 1.64 9.82
C GLU A 45 9.05 1.24 11.30
N GLN A 46 7.99 1.68 11.99
CA GLN A 46 7.79 1.36 13.41
C GLN A 46 7.61 -0.14 13.66
N VAL A 47 6.86 -0.84 12.80
CA VAL A 47 6.68 -2.29 12.92
C VAL A 47 8.00 -3.02 12.72
N ILE A 48 8.76 -2.69 11.67
CA ILE A 48 10.06 -3.31 11.41
C ILE A 48 11.00 -3.06 12.60
N ARG A 49 11.12 -1.81 13.06
CA ARG A 49 12.00 -1.45 14.19
C ARG A 49 11.65 -2.24 15.45
N ARG A 50 10.37 -2.53 15.68
CA ARG A 50 9.90 -3.20 16.90
C ARG A 50 10.02 -4.73 16.86
N PHE A 51 10.05 -5.33 15.68
CA PHE A 51 9.89 -6.78 15.51
C PHE A 51 10.92 -7.48 14.62
N LYS A 52 11.85 -6.76 13.97
CA LYS A 52 12.86 -7.34 13.06
C LYS A 52 13.58 -8.57 13.61
N ASP A 53 13.91 -8.56 14.91
CA ASP A 53 14.67 -9.63 15.57
C ASP A 53 13.81 -10.51 16.49
N LYS A 54 12.47 -10.40 16.42
CA LYS A 54 11.54 -11.08 17.35
C LYS A 54 10.90 -12.35 16.79
N GLY A 55 11.36 -12.83 15.63
CA GLY A 55 10.82 -14.01 14.96
C GLY A 55 9.67 -13.70 13.99
N SER A 56 8.93 -14.72 13.60
CA SER A 56 7.80 -14.58 12.68
C SER A 56 6.60 -13.91 13.33
N LEU A 57 5.92 -13.05 12.57
CA LEU A 57 4.66 -12.42 12.97
C LEU A 57 3.48 -13.02 12.22
N ASN A 58 2.31 -12.96 12.85
CA ASN A 58 1.03 -13.07 12.16
C ASN A 58 0.36 -11.70 12.21
N ILE A 59 0.20 -11.06 11.04
CA ILE A 59 -0.22 -9.67 10.91
C ILE A 59 -1.63 -9.62 10.31
N LEU A 60 -2.52 -8.84 10.91
CA LEU A 60 -3.82 -8.50 10.36
C LEU A 60 -3.82 -7.03 9.92
N ASP A 61 -4.10 -6.79 8.64
CA ASP A 61 -4.26 -5.45 8.07
C ASP A 61 -5.74 -5.20 7.77
N ILE A 62 -6.33 -4.19 8.41
CA ILE A 62 -7.76 -3.87 8.33
C ILE A 62 -7.93 -2.60 7.51
N GLY A 63 -8.67 -2.70 6.42
CA GLY A 63 -8.73 -1.63 5.40
C GLY A 63 -7.51 -1.69 4.49
N THR A 64 -7.13 -2.91 4.07
CA THR A 64 -5.86 -3.15 3.38
C THR A 64 -5.74 -2.37 2.06
N GLY A 65 -6.85 -2.02 1.40
CA GLY A 65 -6.83 -1.18 0.21
C GLY A 65 -5.95 -1.75 -0.91
N SER A 66 -4.84 -1.07 -1.21
CA SER A 66 -3.84 -1.54 -2.19
C SER A 66 -2.84 -2.56 -1.63
N GLY A 67 -2.98 -2.98 -0.37
CA GLY A 67 -2.05 -3.86 0.35
C GLY A 67 -0.73 -3.19 0.73
N CYS A 68 -0.60 -1.86 0.60
CA CYS A 68 0.71 -1.20 0.65
C CYS A 68 1.41 -1.35 2.00
N ILE A 69 0.67 -1.32 3.10
CA ILE A 69 1.24 -1.48 4.45
C ILE A 69 1.68 -2.93 4.66
N LEU A 70 0.75 -3.88 4.53
CA LEU A 70 1.00 -5.29 4.81
C LEU A 70 2.14 -5.85 3.95
N LEU A 71 2.09 -5.62 2.64
CA LEU A 71 3.09 -6.15 1.70
C LEU A 71 4.48 -5.53 1.93
N SER A 72 4.55 -4.25 2.34
CA SER A 72 5.82 -3.62 2.69
C SER A 72 6.42 -4.21 3.96
N ILE A 73 5.60 -4.53 4.96
CA ILE A 73 6.08 -5.20 6.18
C ILE A 73 6.55 -6.62 5.87
N LEU A 74 5.80 -7.40 5.08
CA LEU A 74 6.16 -8.78 4.73
C LEU A 74 7.42 -8.87 3.87
N LYS A 75 7.71 -7.85 3.04
CA LYS A 75 8.97 -7.74 2.30
C LYS A 75 10.19 -7.71 3.22
N GLU A 76 10.08 -6.98 4.33
CA GLU A 76 11.16 -6.80 5.29
C GLU A 76 11.22 -7.93 6.33
N LEU A 77 10.05 -8.45 6.74
CA LEU A 77 9.90 -9.52 7.72
C LEU A 77 9.53 -10.85 7.04
N ARG A 78 10.44 -11.37 6.21
CA ARG A 78 10.21 -12.48 5.26
C ARG A 78 9.62 -13.78 5.82
N ASN A 79 9.78 -14.03 7.12
CA ASN A 79 9.25 -15.25 7.77
C ASN A 79 7.86 -15.03 8.41
N SER A 80 7.24 -13.87 8.20
CA SER A 80 5.94 -13.52 8.74
C SER A 80 4.81 -13.84 7.76
N TYR A 81 3.60 -13.97 8.30
CA TYR A 81 2.38 -14.16 7.53
C TYR A 81 1.44 -12.98 7.74
N GLY A 82 0.66 -12.68 6.72
CA GLY A 82 -0.26 -11.54 6.70
C GLY A 82 -1.65 -11.93 6.20
N THR A 83 -2.67 -11.39 6.84
CA THR A 83 -4.05 -11.41 6.35
C THR A 83 -4.50 -9.97 6.13
N GLY A 84 -4.90 -9.63 4.91
CA GLY A 84 -5.53 -8.34 4.60
C GLY A 84 -7.03 -8.51 4.52
N ILE A 85 -7.78 -7.64 5.21
CA ILE A 85 -9.23 -7.55 5.09
C ILE A 85 -9.63 -6.13 4.70
N ASP A 86 -10.72 -6.03 3.96
CA ASP A 86 -11.32 -4.76 3.61
C ASP A 86 -12.82 -4.96 3.40
N LYS A 87 -13.57 -3.88 3.51
CA LYS A 87 -15.01 -3.90 3.30
C LYS A 87 -15.34 -4.05 1.81
N GLU A 88 -14.54 -3.44 0.93
CA GLU A 88 -14.80 -3.43 -0.50
C GLU A 88 -14.15 -4.63 -1.19
N SER A 89 -14.89 -5.30 -2.07
CA SER A 89 -14.37 -6.46 -2.83
C SER A 89 -13.52 -6.07 -4.04
N LYS A 90 -13.64 -4.83 -4.52
CA LYS A 90 -12.99 -4.35 -5.76
C LYS A 90 -11.67 -3.65 -5.48
N LEU A 91 -10.74 -4.36 -4.86
CA LEU A 91 -9.40 -3.87 -4.51
C LEU A 91 -8.33 -4.42 -5.45
N LEU A 92 -7.10 -3.95 -5.29
CA LEU A 92 -5.98 -4.15 -6.23
C LEU A 92 -4.85 -5.03 -5.68
N LEU A 93 -5.12 -5.81 -4.64
CA LEU A 93 -4.17 -6.78 -4.06
C LEU A 93 -3.57 -7.71 -5.13
#